data_AF-A0A9D5NYQ4-F1
#
_entry.id   AF-A0A9D5NYQ4-F1
#
_cell.length_a   1.000
_cell.length_b   1.000
_cell.length_c   1.000
_cell.angle_alpha   90.00
_cell.angle_beta   90.00
_cell.angle_gamma   90.00
#
_symmetry.space_group_name_H-M   'P 1'
#
loop_
_entity.id
_entity.type
_entity.pdbx_description
1 polymer ?
#
loop_
_entity_poly.entity_id
_entity_poly.type
_entity_poly.pdbx_seq_one_letter_code
_entity_poly.pdbx_strand_id
1 'polypeptide(L)'
;MRRCLLLSSLIWLATTALAGDYLLPLEGRQQFTVAISARGMELTGVCIIKTDETGSRGAIVNEFGVHALDFTLSQNRKKVKLLNVIDVMNRWYIKKVVRGDLKYLFQATTSPQSKGRRTVMLEDDGSVTLENTKYRLRYSLKPIKNTQDDETAE
;
A
#
# COMPACT_ATOMS: atom_id res chain seq x y z
N MET A 1 29.43 39.89 -41.15
CA MET A 1 28.38 38.84 -41.23
C MET A 1 27.68 38.77 -39.89
N ARG A 2 26.35 38.62 -39.93
CA ARG A 2 25.39 38.87 -38.86
C ARG A 2 25.46 37.84 -37.73
N ARG A 3 25.41 38.36 -36.49
CA ARG A 3 24.53 37.99 -35.35
C ARG A 3 24.14 36.52 -35.16
N CYS A 4 24.38 35.99 -33.95
CA CYS A 4 23.43 35.25 -33.09
C CYS A 4 24.15 34.21 -32.21
N LEU A 5 24.52 34.59 -30.98
CA LEU A 5 24.76 33.65 -29.89
C LEU A 5 24.19 34.27 -28.61
N LEU A 6 22.87 34.21 -28.47
CA LEU A 6 22.17 34.39 -27.21
C LEU A 6 21.13 33.26 -27.12
N LEU A 7 20.89 32.79 -25.90
CA LEU A 7 19.88 31.81 -25.46
C LEU A 7 20.41 30.39 -25.19
N SER A 8 21.25 30.26 -24.15
CA SER A 8 21.40 29.00 -23.42
C SER A 8 21.26 29.27 -21.92
N SER A 9 20.06 29.53 -21.42
CA SER A 9 19.82 29.56 -19.98
C SER A 9 18.39 29.18 -19.61
N LEU A 10 18.30 28.23 -18.68
CA LEU A 10 17.16 27.89 -17.84
C LEU A 10 15.95 27.23 -18.53
N ILE A 11 16.11 25.94 -18.82
CA ILE A 11 14.98 25.01 -18.67
C ILE A 11 15.04 24.51 -17.23
N TRP A 12 14.42 25.25 -16.30
CA TRP A 12 13.98 24.69 -15.03
C TRP A 12 12.84 23.73 -15.36
N LEU A 13 13.15 22.46 -15.55
CA LEU A 13 12.13 21.43 -15.60
C LEU A 13 11.56 21.31 -14.17
N ALA A 14 10.48 22.05 -13.91
CA ALA A 14 9.67 21.85 -12.72
C ALA A 14 9.30 20.37 -12.67
N THR A 15 9.93 19.63 -11.77
CA THR A 15 9.58 18.24 -11.51
C THR A 15 8.31 18.30 -10.66
N THR A 16 7.17 18.52 -11.31
CA THR A 16 5.88 18.37 -10.66
C THR A 16 5.78 16.91 -10.24
N ALA A 17 5.89 16.67 -8.94
CA ALA A 17 5.52 15.40 -8.36
C ALA A 17 4.03 15.22 -8.66
N LEU A 18 3.69 14.42 -9.68
CA LEU A 18 2.36 13.88 -9.86
C LEU A 18 2.04 13.14 -8.56
N ALA A 19 1.30 13.79 -7.67
CA ALA A 19 0.56 13.11 -6.62
C ALA A 19 -0.49 12.27 -7.36
N GLY A 20 -0.12 11.04 -7.69
CA GLY A 20 -1.06 10.10 -8.29
C GLY A 20 -2.11 9.76 -7.25
N ASP A 21 -3.38 9.93 -7.59
CA ASP A 21 -4.49 9.46 -6.77
C ASP A 21 -4.34 7.94 -6.58
N TYR A 22 -4.03 7.53 -5.36
CA TYR A 22 -3.88 6.13 -4.99
C TYR A 22 -5.24 5.51 -4.68
N LEU A 23 -5.43 4.22 -5.02
CA LEU A 23 -6.66 3.49 -4.66
C LEU A 23 -6.91 3.47 -3.15
N LEU A 24 -5.83 3.41 -2.37
CA LEU A 24 -5.88 3.56 -0.92
C LEU A 24 -5.34 4.94 -0.56
N PRO A 25 -6.17 5.98 -0.40
CA PRO A 25 -5.71 7.24 0.16
C PRO A 25 -5.24 6.98 1.59
N LEU A 26 -3.96 7.24 1.88
CA LEU A 26 -3.37 6.95 3.19
C LEU A 26 -3.12 8.26 3.92
N GLU A 27 -3.97 8.56 4.90
CA GLU A 27 -3.93 9.80 5.68
C GLU A 27 -4.27 9.52 7.15
N GLY A 28 -3.55 10.15 8.07
CA GLY A 28 -3.75 9.96 9.51
C GLY A 28 -3.69 8.50 9.93
N ARG A 29 -4.68 8.05 10.72
CA ARG A 29 -4.82 6.67 11.17
C ARG A 29 -6.01 6.01 10.47
N GLN A 30 -5.76 4.89 9.80
CA GLN A 30 -6.78 4.11 9.11
C GLN A 30 -6.73 2.65 9.51
N GLN A 31 -7.89 1.99 9.41
CA GLN A 31 -8.07 0.60 9.77
C GLN A 31 -8.79 -0.12 8.65
N PHE A 32 -8.37 -1.35 8.37
CA PHE A 32 -8.93 -2.19 7.33
C PHE A 32 -9.15 -3.58 7.90
N THR A 33 -10.29 -4.19 7.61
CA THR A 33 -10.41 -5.65 7.69
C THR A 33 -9.53 -6.23 6.60
N VAL A 34 -8.68 -7.19 6.97
CA VAL A 34 -7.72 -7.79 6.04
C VAL A 34 -7.93 -9.30 5.95
N ALA A 35 -7.85 -9.81 4.72
CA ALA A 35 -7.76 -11.23 4.44
C ALA A 35 -6.59 -11.48 3.50
N ILE A 36 -5.72 -12.42 3.86
CA ILE A 36 -4.60 -12.89 3.05
C ILE A 36 -4.76 -14.40 2.87
N SER A 37 -5.08 -14.84 1.66
CA SER A 37 -5.27 -16.26 1.37
C SER A 37 -4.18 -16.82 0.47
N ALA A 38 -3.78 -18.06 0.76
CA ALA A 38 -2.70 -18.78 0.09
C ALA A 38 -3.01 -20.29 0.13
N ARG A 39 -3.28 -20.93 -1.02
CA ARG A 39 -3.50 -22.40 -1.18
C ARG A 39 -3.82 -23.18 0.12
N GLY A 40 -5.07 -23.08 0.58
CA GLY A 40 -5.55 -23.84 1.76
C GLY A 40 -5.23 -23.22 3.12
N MET A 41 -4.62 -22.03 3.15
CA MET A 41 -4.43 -21.21 4.34
C MET A 41 -5.05 -19.84 4.11
N GLU A 42 -5.62 -19.29 5.18
CA GLU A 42 -6.15 -17.94 5.21
C GLU A 42 -5.73 -17.27 6.51
N LEU A 43 -5.26 -16.04 6.40
CA LEU A 43 -4.98 -15.16 7.53
C LEU A 43 -5.97 -14.01 7.48
N THR A 44 -6.83 -13.95 8.47
CA THR A 44 -7.78 -12.86 8.67
C THR A 44 -7.30 -11.94 9.79
N GLY A 45 -7.85 -10.72 9.84
CA GLY A 45 -7.56 -9.80 10.93
C GLY A 45 -7.84 -8.34 10.59
N VAL A 46 -7.11 -7.46 11.27
CA VAL A 46 -7.15 -6.02 11.07
C VAL A 46 -5.77 -5.52 10.65
N CYS A 47 -5.74 -4.72 9.59
CA CYS A 47 -4.59 -3.92 9.20
C CYS A 47 -4.79 -2.49 9.71
N ILE A 48 -3.90 -2.02 10.57
CA ILE A 48 -3.89 -0.66 11.08
C ILE A 48 -2.72 0.05 10.43
N ILE A 49 -2.98 1.20 9.79
CA ILE A 49 -1.96 2.02 9.15
C ILE A 49 -1.99 3.41 9.78
N LYS A 50 -0.83 3.90 10.19
CA LYS A 50 -0.62 5.29 10.60
C LYS A 50 0.33 5.96 9.61
N THR A 51 -0.06 7.11 9.09
CA THR A 51 0.72 7.91 8.14
C THR A 51 1.11 9.24 8.78
N ASP A 52 2.37 9.62 8.61
CA ASP A 52 2.96 10.88 9.06
C ASP A 52 3.89 11.47 7.98
N GLU A 53 4.58 12.55 8.31
CA GLU A 53 5.53 13.22 7.42
C GLU A 53 6.72 12.34 7.03
N THR A 54 6.97 11.19 7.65
CA THR A 54 8.09 10.31 7.30
C THR A 54 7.67 9.13 6.42
N GLY A 55 6.36 8.89 6.31
CA GLY A 55 5.77 7.79 5.56
C GLY A 55 4.64 7.12 6.35
N SER A 56 4.39 5.85 6.06
CA SER A 56 3.36 5.08 6.75
C SER A 56 3.96 3.89 7.48
N ARG A 57 3.39 3.54 8.64
CA ARG A 57 3.70 2.33 9.39
C ARG A 57 2.42 1.54 9.53
N GLY A 58 2.47 0.26 9.18
CA GLY A 58 1.33 -0.64 9.21
C GLY A 58 1.61 -1.87 10.07
N ALA A 59 0.56 -2.36 10.72
CA ALA A 59 0.57 -3.62 11.45
C ALA A 59 -0.66 -4.43 11.06
N ILE A 60 -0.46 -5.70 10.74
CA ILE A 60 -1.52 -6.68 10.53
C ILE A 60 -1.58 -7.55 11.78
N VAL A 61 -2.71 -7.50 12.46
CA VAL A 61 -2.98 -8.27 13.67
C VAL A 61 -4.14 -9.21 13.36
N ASN A 62 -3.97 -10.50 13.65
CA ASN A 62 -5.03 -11.47 13.42
C ASN A 62 -6.12 -11.42 14.51
N GLU A 63 -7.15 -12.25 14.37
CA GLU A 63 -8.25 -12.33 15.34
C GLU A 63 -7.84 -12.73 16.77
N PHE A 64 -6.64 -13.27 16.97
CA PHE A 64 -6.10 -13.65 18.28
C PHE A 64 -5.17 -12.59 18.88
N GLY A 65 -5.06 -11.41 18.27
CA GLY A 65 -4.16 -10.36 18.75
C GLY A 65 -2.68 -10.59 18.41
N VAL A 66 -2.37 -11.59 17.58
CA VAL A 66 -1.00 -11.88 17.14
C VAL A 66 -0.63 -10.96 15.99
N HIS A 67 0.51 -10.27 16.11
CA HIS A 67 1.11 -9.50 15.02
C HIS A 67 1.59 -10.42 13.90
N ALA A 68 0.78 -10.57 12.86
CA ALA A 68 1.09 -11.36 11.68
C ALA A 68 2.27 -10.77 10.90
N LEU A 69 2.22 -9.44 10.68
CA LEU A 69 3.17 -8.70 9.87
C LEU A 69 3.16 -7.21 10.23
N ASP A 70 4.33 -6.64 10.50
CA ASP A 70 4.53 -5.19 10.56
C ASP A 70 5.32 -4.69 9.35
N PHE A 71 4.99 -3.52 8.85
CA PHE A 71 5.64 -2.95 7.67
C PHE A 71 5.74 -1.43 7.71
N THR A 72 6.64 -0.88 6.89
CA THR A 72 6.72 0.56 6.62
C THR A 72 6.61 0.83 5.13
N LEU A 73 5.96 1.94 4.78
CA LEU A 73 5.88 2.50 3.43
C LEU A 73 6.61 3.85 3.42
N SER A 74 7.42 4.12 2.41
CA SER A 74 7.93 5.49 2.18
C SER A 74 6.78 6.42 1.77
N GLN A 75 6.92 7.73 1.98
CA GLN A 75 5.91 8.74 1.57
C GLN A 75 5.43 8.56 0.12
N ASN A 76 6.36 8.35 -0.82
CA ASN A 76 6.05 8.13 -2.23
C ASN A 76 5.58 6.70 -2.57
N ARG A 77 5.38 5.85 -1.56
CA ARG A 77 4.98 4.45 -1.64
C ARG A 77 5.91 3.56 -2.50
N LYS A 78 7.10 4.05 -2.88
CA LYS A 78 8.07 3.33 -3.72
C LYS A 78 8.86 2.25 -2.99
N LYS A 79 8.96 2.36 -1.67
CA LYS A 79 9.73 1.45 -0.82
C LYS A 79 8.82 0.88 0.27
N VAL A 80 8.85 -0.44 0.39
CA VAL A 80 8.18 -1.19 1.47
C VAL A 80 9.24 -1.99 2.21
N LYS A 81 9.24 -1.92 3.54
CA LYS A 81 10.04 -2.80 4.40
C LYS A 81 9.10 -3.61 5.27
N LEU A 82 9.43 -4.89 5.45
CA LEU A 82 8.77 -5.73 6.45
C LEU A 82 9.66 -5.70 7.69
N LEU A 83 9.08 -5.44 8.85
CA LEU A 83 9.80 -5.31 10.12
C LEU A 83 9.70 -6.62 10.90
N ASN A 84 8.50 -6.97 11.34
CA ASN A 84 8.20 -8.21 12.04
C ASN A 84 7.30 -9.08 11.17
N VAL A 85 7.52 -10.39 11.19
CA VAL A 85 6.66 -11.38 10.54
C VAL A 85 6.57 -12.60 11.45
N ILE A 86 5.40 -13.23 11.50
CA ILE A 86 5.25 -14.54 12.15
C ILE A 86 6.17 -15.59 11.50
N ASP A 87 6.53 -16.62 12.26
CA ASP A 87 7.50 -17.64 11.84
C ASP A 87 7.12 -18.33 10.53
N VAL A 88 5.82 -18.58 10.31
CA VAL A 88 5.30 -19.18 9.07
C VAL A 88 5.63 -18.31 7.85
N MET A 89 5.62 -16.98 8.01
CA MET A 89 5.97 -16.01 6.97
C MET A 89 7.46 -15.64 6.95
N ASN A 90 8.25 -16.08 7.94
CA ASN A 90 9.65 -15.71 8.13
C ASN A 90 10.63 -16.46 7.20
N ARG A 91 10.16 -16.99 6.07
CA ARG A 91 11.04 -17.50 5.01
C ARG A 91 11.42 -16.37 4.06
N TRP A 92 12.69 -16.28 3.69
CA TRP A 92 13.22 -15.17 2.87
C TRP A 92 12.44 -14.94 1.57
N TYR A 93 12.01 -16.03 0.91
CA TYR A 93 11.27 -15.96 -0.34
C TYR A 93 9.82 -15.50 -0.12
N ILE A 94 9.18 -15.89 1.00
CA ILE A 94 7.84 -15.41 1.38
C ILE A 94 7.91 -13.91 1.63
N LYS A 95 8.85 -13.46 2.47
CA LYS A 95 9.11 -12.04 2.73
C LYS A 95 9.33 -11.24 1.44
N LYS A 96 10.07 -11.81 0.48
CA LYS A 96 10.32 -11.18 -0.83
C LYS A 96 9.05 -11.02 -1.65
N VAL A 97 8.18 -12.03 -1.67
CA VAL A 97 6.89 -11.98 -2.38
C VAL A 97 5.94 -11.00 -1.71
N VAL A 98 5.69 -11.14 -0.41
CA VAL A 98 4.79 -10.28 0.37
C VAL A 98 5.19 -8.81 0.26
N ARG A 99 6.49 -8.49 0.39
CA ARG A 99 6.98 -7.11 0.20
C ARG A 99 6.69 -6.57 -1.20
N GLY A 100 6.87 -7.40 -2.22
CA GLY A 100 6.59 -7.02 -3.61
C GLY A 100 5.10 -6.82 -3.88
N ASP A 101 4.26 -7.63 -3.25
CA ASP A 101 2.80 -7.57 -3.36
C ASP A 101 2.27 -6.33 -2.64
N LEU A 102 2.66 -6.09 -1.39
CA LEU A 102 2.30 -4.87 -0.66
C LEU A 102 2.77 -3.61 -1.38
N LYS A 103 3.99 -3.61 -1.93
CA LYS A 103 4.48 -2.50 -2.74
C LYS A 103 3.56 -2.22 -3.93
N TYR A 104 3.11 -3.26 -4.61
CA TYR A 104 2.22 -3.11 -5.77
C TYR A 104 0.83 -2.63 -5.34
N LEU A 105 0.28 -3.21 -4.28
CA LEU A 105 -1.01 -2.85 -3.69
C LEU A 105 -1.10 -1.37 -3.33
N PHE A 106 -0.14 -0.86 -2.54
CA PHE A 106 -0.16 0.52 -2.06
C PHE A 106 0.21 1.55 -3.14
N GLN A 107 0.83 1.12 -4.24
CA GLN A 107 1.15 1.97 -5.39
C GLN A 107 0.03 2.07 -6.42
N ALA A 108 -0.96 1.19 -6.37
CA ALA A 108 -2.03 1.19 -7.34
C ALA A 108 -2.79 2.52 -7.29
N THR A 109 -3.06 3.09 -8.46
CA THR A 109 -3.78 4.36 -8.65
C THR A 109 -5.19 4.11 -9.19
N THR A 110 -6.00 5.16 -9.37
CA THR A 110 -7.46 5.17 -9.65
C THR A 110 -8.02 4.17 -10.68
N SER A 111 -7.21 3.58 -11.54
CA SER A 111 -7.65 2.53 -12.48
C SER A 111 -7.17 1.14 -12.04
N PRO A 112 -7.96 0.06 -12.25
CA PRO A 112 -7.47 -1.31 -12.07
C PRO A 112 -6.17 -1.54 -12.84
N GLN A 113 -5.15 -2.05 -12.15
CA GLN A 113 -3.82 -2.21 -12.74
C GLN A 113 -3.40 -3.67 -12.73
N SER A 114 -3.06 -4.18 -13.91
CA SER A 114 -2.38 -5.46 -14.05
C SER A 114 -0.92 -5.24 -14.45
N LYS A 115 0.00 -5.90 -13.75
CA LYS A 115 1.43 -5.89 -14.06
C LYS A 115 2.02 -7.26 -13.88
N GLY A 116 2.27 -7.93 -15.01
CA GLY A 116 2.80 -9.28 -15.04
C GLY A 116 1.82 -10.28 -14.42
N ARG A 117 2.11 -10.72 -13.19
CA ARG A 117 1.30 -11.73 -12.46
C ARG A 117 0.55 -11.15 -11.26
N ARG A 118 0.40 -9.83 -11.20
CA ARG A 118 -0.32 -9.10 -10.15
C ARG A 118 -1.43 -8.28 -10.76
N THR A 119 -2.61 -8.35 -10.17
CA THR A 119 -3.78 -7.54 -10.53
C THR A 119 -4.31 -6.89 -9.27
N VAL A 120 -4.59 -5.59 -9.32
CA VAL A 120 -5.26 -4.86 -8.24
C VAL A 120 -6.61 -4.35 -8.74
N MET A 121 -7.65 -4.53 -7.94
CA MET A 121 -9.02 -4.12 -8.23
C MET A 121 -9.56 -3.31 -7.06
N LEU A 122 -10.37 -2.30 -7.38
CA LEU A 122 -11.22 -1.59 -6.42
C LEU A 122 -12.63 -2.16 -6.58
N GLU A 123 -13.18 -2.67 -5.49
CA GLU A 123 -14.53 -3.23 -5.46
C GLU A 123 -15.55 -2.13 -5.10
N ASP A 124 -16.83 -2.38 -5.39
CA ASP A 124 -17.92 -1.41 -5.17
C ASP A 124 -18.10 -1.01 -3.70
N ASP A 125 -17.68 -1.87 -2.76
CA ASP A 125 -17.74 -1.61 -1.31
C ASP A 125 -16.55 -0.80 -0.78
N GLY A 126 -15.68 -0.32 -1.68
CA GLY A 126 -14.46 0.41 -1.36
C GLY A 126 -13.30 -0.47 -0.93
N SER A 127 -13.46 -1.80 -0.97
CA SER A 127 -12.34 -2.70 -0.71
C SER A 127 -11.35 -2.73 -1.88
N VAL A 128 -10.08 -2.90 -1.55
CA VAL A 128 -9.01 -3.04 -2.53
C VAL A 128 -8.47 -4.47 -2.45
N THR A 129 -8.55 -5.17 -3.57
CA THR A 129 -8.09 -6.55 -3.69
C THR A 129 -6.82 -6.62 -4.53
N LEU A 130 -5.89 -7.50 -4.16
CA LEU A 130 -4.73 -7.85 -4.98
C LEU A 130 -4.70 -9.36 -5.19
N GLU A 131 -4.55 -9.78 -6.44
CA GLU A 131 -4.32 -11.17 -6.80
C GLU A 131 -2.92 -11.35 -7.39
N ASN A 132 -2.14 -12.29 -6.84
CA ASN A 132 -0.85 -12.73 -7.36
C ASN A 132 -0.96 -14.17 -7.88
N THR A 133 -1.18 -14.31 -9.18
CA THR A 133 -1.46 -15.61 -9.83
C THR A 133 -0.25 -16.55 -9.81
N LYS A 134 0.98 -16.02 -9.69
CA LYS A 134 2.21 -16.84 -9.63
C LYS A 134 2.23 -17.74 -8.40
N TYR A 135 1.92 -17.15 -7.25
CA TYR A 135 2.01 -17.80 -5.94
C TYR A 135 0.64 -18.17 -5.40
N ARG A 136 -0.44 -17.86 -6.14
CA ARG A 136 -1.84 -18.03 -5.73
C ARG A 136 -2.10 -17.37 -4.37
N LEU A 137 -1.65 -16.13 -4.26
CA LEU A 137 -1.91 -15.27 -3.10
C LEU A 137 -3.01 -14.28 -3.46
N ARG A 138 -3.94 -14.05 -2.53
CA ARG A 138 -4.92 -12.97 -2.63
C ARG A 138 -4.90 -12.15 -1.35
N TYR A 139 -4.99 -10.85 -1.50
CA TYR A 139 -5.10 -9.88 -0.42
C TYR A 139 -6.40 -9.12 -0.61
N SER A 140 -7.12 -8.86 0.47
CA SER A 140 -8.28 -7.96 0.49
C SER A 140 -8.12 -7.00 1.66
N LEU A 141 -8.24 -5.70 1.40
CA LEU A 141 -8.28 -4.65 2.41
C LEU A 141 -9.63 -3.95 2.29
N LYS A 142 -10.50 -4.14 3.28
CA LYS A 142 -11.79 -3.47 3.36
C LYS A 142 -11.75 -2.36 4.41
N PRO A 143 -11.98 -1.10 4.05
CA PRO A 143 -11.98 0.00 5.01
C PRO A 143 -12.96 -0.23 6.16
N ILE A 144 -12.51 -0.01 7.39
CA ILE A 144 -13.37 0.07 8.58
C ILE A 144 -13.70 1.54 8.76
N LYS A 145 -14.98 1.91 8.70
CA LYS A 145 -15.42 3.28 9.03
C LYS A 145 -15.11 3.53 10.50
N ASN A 146 -14.22 4.48 10.80
CA ASN A 146 -14.02 4.92 12.18
C ASN A 146 -15.23 5.80 12.56
N THR A 147 -15.97 5.45 13.61
CA THR A 147 -17.11 6.23 14.16
C THR A 147 -16.66 7.43 15.01
N GLN A 148 -15.37 7.80 14.98
CA GLN A 148 -14.80 8.80 15.89
C GLN A 148 -14.38 10.06 15.13
N ASP A 149 -15.37 10.84 14.67
CA ASP A 149 -15.22 12.26 14.34
C ASP A 149 -16.44 13.11 14.79
N ASP A 150 -17.41 12.55 15.54
CA ASP A 150 -18.67 13.23 15.94
C ASP A 150 -18.77 13.66 17.43
N GLU A 151 -17.75 13.46 18.28
CA GLU A 151 -17.83 13.78 19.72
C GLU A 151 -16.94 14.95 20.18
N THR A 152 -16.79 15.99 19.37
CA THR A 152 -16.27 17.28 19.89
C THR A 152 -16.91 18.46 19.16
N ALA A 153 -18.22 18.62 19.34
CA ALA A 153 -18.92 19.87 19.09
C ALA A 153 -20.19 19.95 19.95
N GLU A 154 -20.02 20.02 21.28
CA GLU A 154 -20.97 20.69 22.18
C GLU A 154 -20.21 21.62 23.13
#